data_AF-A0A645GFT6-F1
#
_entry.id   AF-A0A645GFT6-F1
#
_cell.length_a   1.000
_cell.length_b   1.000
_cell.length_c   1.000
_cell.angle_alpha   90.00
_cell.angle_beta   90.00
_cell.angle_gamma   90.00
#
_symmetry.space_group_name_H-M   'P 1'
#
loop_
_entity.id
_entity.type
_entity.pdbx_description
1 polymer ?
#
loop_
_entity_poly.entity_id
_entity_poly.type
_entity_poly.pdbx_seq_one_letter_code
_entity_poly.pdbx_strand_id
1 'polypeptide(L)'
;MQITGGSIALQQPDLFLRWLNKYGAEKIILGADSHHRRIATHGWQQSSEVDVIDFIADYAGKGVRYTICTDISKDGMLEGPSLDLYKEILEKTDLHLIASGGITSVADLHALQQLGCEGAIIGKAIYEGKIKLNELQEFL
;
A
#
# COMPACT_ATOMS: atom_id res chain seq x y z
N MET A 1 12.49 -3.29 12.72
CA MET A 1 12.80 -3.35 11.28
C MET A 1 11.76 -4.23 10.61
N GLN A 2 11.08 -3.69 9.61
CA GLN A 2 10.08 -4.39 8.79
C GLN A 2 10.67 -4.68 7.39
N ILE A 3 10.13 -5.68 6.70
CA ILE A 3 10.51 -6.07 5.34
C ILE A 3 9.24 -6.16 4.50
N THR A 4 9.26 -5.51 3.33
CA THR A 4 8.16 -5.56 2.37
C THR A 4 8.39 -6.67 1.34
N GLY A 5 7.39 -7.51 1.13
CA GLY A 5 7.39 -8.54 0.09
C GLY A 5 6.21 -8.37 -0.87
N GLY A 6 6.48 -7.89 -2.08
CA GLY A 6 5.48 -7.76 -3.16
C GLY A 6 5.46 -8.97 -4.09
N SER A 7 6.29 -8.97 -5.13
CA SER A 7 6.36 -10.06 -6.13
C SER A 7 6.46 -11.47 -5.53
N ILE A 8 7.17 -11.63 -4.41
CA ILE A 8 7.32 -12.92 -3.74
C ILE A 8 6.01 -13.46 -3.16
N ALA A 9 5.11 -12.58 -2.71
CA ALA A 9 3.78 -12.97 -2.21
C ALA A 9 2.90 -13.51 -3.34
N LEU A 10 3.06 -13.04 -4.57
CA LEU A 10 2.32 -13.60 -5.70
C LEU A 10 2.98 -14.86 -6.26
N GLN A 11 4.30 -14.88 -6.40
CA GLN A 11 5.03 -15.94 -7.10
C GLN A 11 5.34 -17.16 -6.22
N GLN A 12 5.58 -16.95 -4.93
CA GLN A 12 5.95 -17.99 -3.97
C GLN A 12 5.17 -17.80 -2.65
N PRO A 13 3.83 -17.91 -2.67
CA PRO A 13 2.98 -17.65 -1.52
C PRO A 13 3.38 -18.49 -0.29
N ASP A 14 3.71 -19.77 -0.48
CA ASP A 14 4.17 -20.66 0.61
C ASP A 14 5.48 -20.20 1.26
N LEU A 15 6.37 -19.55 0.50
CA LEU A 15 7.60 -19.01 1.06
C LEU A 15 7.30 -17.74 1.87
N PHE A 16 6.45 -16.86 1.35
CA PHE A 16 6.01 -15.66 2.07
C PHE A 16 5.33 -16.03 3.39
N LEU A 17 4.41 -17.00 3.38
CA LEU A 17 3.75 -17.48 4.60
C LEU A 17 4.73 -18.14 5.59
N ARG A 18 5.76 -18.84 5.09
CA ARG A 18 6.84 -19.34 5.97
C ARG A 18 7.61 -18.20 6.64
N TRP A 19 7.86 -17.09 5.94
CA TRP A 19 8.48 -15.91 6.56
C TRP A 19 7.56 -15.27 7.58
N LEU A 20 6.26 -15.12 7.26
CA LEU A 20 5.25 -14.61 8.17
C LEU A 20 5.22 -15.40 9.48
N ASN A 21 5.16 -16.73 9.39
CA ASN A 21 5.16 -17.62 10.55
C ASN A 21 6.49 -17.60 11.33
N LYS A 22 7.62 -17.52 10.63
CA LYS A 22 8.95 -17.57 11.27
C LYS A 22 9.33 -16.26 11.95
N TYR A 23 9.01 -15.12 11.34
CA TYR A 23 9.48 -13.81 11.80
C TYR A 23 8.40 -12.96 12.48
N GLY A 24 7.13 -13.32 12.30
CA GLY A 24 5.97 -12.64 12.89
C GLY A 24 5.35 -11.58 11.98
N ALA A 25 4.03 -11.42 12.08
CA ALA A 25 3.24 -10.50 11.27
C ALA A 25 3.63 -9.02 11.43
N GLU A 26 4.18 -8.64 12.57
CA GLU A 26 4.65 -7.27 12.85
C GLU A 26 5.87 -6.86 12.01
N LYS A 27 6.60 -7.85 11.45
CA LYS A 27 7.86 -7.61 10.73
C LYS A 27 7.73 -7.73 9.21
N ILE A 28 6.60 -8.23 8.70
CA ILE A 28 6.42 -8.51 7.29
C ILE A 28 5.26 -7.66 6.76
N ILE A 29 5.55 -6.86 5.75
CA ILE A 29 4.57 -6.02 5.05
C ILE A 29 4.27 -6.66 3.70
N LEU A 30 3.00 -6.84 3.39
CA LEU A 30 2.57 -7.24 2.04
C LEU A 30 2.71 -6.04 1.09
N GLY A 31 3.43 -6.23 -0.02
CA GLY A 31 3.45 -5.25 -1.10
C GLY A 31 2.36 -5.57 -2.11
N ALA A 32 1.43 -4.65 -2.34
CA ALA A 32 0.32 -4.79 -3.27
C ALA A 32 0.31 -3.61 -4.25
N ASP A 33 1.11 -3.69 -5.30
CA ASP A 33 1.05 -2.72 -6.39
C ASP A 33 -0.07 -3.12 -7.35
N SER A 34 -0.90 -2.17 -7.75
CA SER A 34 -2.04 -2.43 -8.61
C SER A 34 -2.18 -1.41 -9.73
N HIS A 35 -2.65 -1.88 -10.88
CA HIS A 35 -3.01 -1.05 -12.02
C HIS A 35 -4.44 -1.40 -12.43
N HIS A 36 -5.36 -0.44 -12.35
CA HIS A 36 -6.80 -0.67 -12.54
C HIS A 36 -7.33 -1.85 -11.69
N ARG A 37 -7.01 -1.84 -10.38
CA ARG A 37 -7.34 -2.88 -9.39
C ARG A 37 -6.70 -4.24 -9.60
N ARG A 38 -5.87 -4.44 -10.64
CA ARG A 38 -5.18 -5.72 -10.87
C ARG A 38 -3.78 -5.70 -10.29
N ILE A 39 -3.40 -6.75 -9.54
CA ILE A 39 -2.04 -6.86 -8.98
C ILE A 39 -1.01 -6.85 -10.11
N ALA A 40 -0.02 -5.97 -9.99
CA ALA A 40 1.11 -5.84 -10.88
C ALA A 40 2.39 -6.36 -10.20
N THR A 41 3.24 -7.05 -10.96
CA THR A 41 4.52 -7.59 -10.48
C THR A 41 5.67 -7.30 -11.45
N HIS A 42 6.88 -7.70 -11.07
CA HIS A 42 8.10 -7.46 -11.86
C HIS A 42 8.31 -5.99 -12.22
N GLY A 43 8.19 -5.09 -11.24
CA GLY A 43 8.31 -3.65 -11.48
C GLY A 43 7.22 -3.14 -12.44
N TRP A 44 5.98 -3.60 -12.24
CA TRP A 44 4.78 -3.22 -12.98
C TRP A 44 4.67 -3.72 -14.43
N GLN A 45 5.56 -4.61 -14.86
CA GLN A 45 5.58 -5.15 -16.22
C GLN A 45 4.58 -6.29 -16.46
N GLN A 46 4.14 -6.98 -15.40
CA GLN A 46 3.19 -8.08 -15.51
C GLN A 46 1.96 -7.82 -14.65
N SER A 47 0.79 -7.71 -15.29
CA SER A 47 -0.50 -7.69 -14.59
C SER A 47 -1.03 -9.11 -14.41
N SER A 48 -1.42 -9.46 -13.19
CA SER A 48 -2.23 -10.65 -12.94
C SER A 48 -3.72 -10.36 -13.18
N GLU A 49 -4.54 -11.41 -13.24
CA GLU A 49 -5.99 -11.27 -13.22
C GLU A 49 -6.55 -11.13 -11.79
N VAL A 50 -5.70 -11.06 -10.76
CA VAL A 50 -6.15 -11.01 -9.36
C VAL A 50 -6.50 -9.56 -8.98
N ASP A 51 -7.70 -9.37 -8.43
CA ASP A 51 -8.10 -8.08 -7.86
C ASP A 51 -7.30 -7.80 -6.58
N VAL A 52 -6.78 -6.58 -6.46
CA VAL A 52 -5.91 -6.15 -5.35
C VAL A 52 -6.60 -6.26 -4.00
N ILE A 53 -7.90 -6.00 -3.93
CA ILE A 53 -8.65 -6.04 -2.68
C ILE A 53 -8.80 -7.49 -2.23
N ASP A 54 -9.16 -8.38 -3.16
CA ASP A 54 -9.30 -9.81 -2.86
C ASP A 54 -7.94 -10.43 -2.49
N PHE A 55 -6.86 -10.00 -3.16
CA PHE A 55 -5.50 -10.41 -2.83
C PHE A 55 -5.10 -9.98 -1.41
N ILE A 56 -5.35 -8.73 -1.05
CA ILE A 56 -5.05 -8.20 0.28
C ILE A 56 -5.90 -8.91 1.34
N ALA A 57 -7.20 -9.10 1.10
CA ALA A 57 -8.12 -9.76 2.02
C ALA A 57 -7.74 -11.23 2.27
N ASP A 58 -7.33 -11.97 1.23
CA ASP A 58 -6.84 -13.34 1.36
C ASP A 58 -5.59 -13.40 2.27
N TYR A 59 -4.64 -12.49 2.09
CA TYR A 59 -3.45 -12.43 2.94
C TYR A 59 -3.74 -11.96 4.36
N ALA A 60 -4.70 -11.05 4.55
CA ALA A 60 -5.19 -10.66 5.86
C ALA A 60 -5.74 -11.88 6.63
N GLY A 61 -6.56 -12.71 5.95
CA GLY A 61 -7.07 -13.97 6.51
C GLY A 61 -5.97 -15.00 6.84
N LYS A 62 -4.79 -14.87 6.23
CA LYS A 62 -3.60 -15.70 6.51
C LYS A 62 -2.69 -15.11 7.60
N GLY A 63 -3.08 -13.99 8.22
CA GLY A 63 -2.42 -13.39 9.36
C GLY A 63 -1.48 -12.23 9.04
N VAL A 64 -1.48 -11.71 7.81
CA VAL A 64 -0.79 -10.45 7.49
C VAL A 64 -1.47 -9.29 8.23
N ARG A 65 -0.66 -8.40 8.81
CA ARG A 65 -1.15 -7.23 9.55
C ARG A 65 -0.84 -5.89 8.91
N TYR A 66 0.14 -5.83 8.01
CA TYR A 66 0.56 -4.60 7.35
C TYR A 66 0.56 -4.81 5.84
N THR A 67 0.03 -3.85 5.10
CA THR A 67 0.13 -3.84 3.64
C THR A 67 0.48 -2.44 3.14
N ILE A 68 1.32 -2.37 2.12
CA ILE A 68 1.49 -1.19 1.29
C ILE A 68 0.69 -1.44 0.02
N CYS A 69 -0.25 -0.54 -0.29
CA CYS A 69 -1.02 -0.61 -1.52
C CYS A 69 -0.67 0.59 -2.41
N THR A 70 -0.07 0.32 -3.58
CA THR A 70 0.24 1.36 -4.57
C THR A 70 -0.78 1.32 -5.70
N ASP A 71 -1.46 2.43 -5.98
CA ASP A 71 -2.19 2.58 -7.24
C ASP A 71 -1.25 3.21 -8.29
N ILE A 72 -0.76 2.35 -9.19
CA ILE A 72 0.19 2.73 -10.24
C ILE A 72 -0.41 3.76 -11.19
N SER A 73 -1.75 3.75 -11.39
CA SER A 73 -2.40 4.71 -12.27
C SER A 73 -2.35 6.14 -11.72
N LYS A 74 -2.14 6.30 -10.41
CA LYS A 74 -2.00 7.58 -9.73
C LYS A 74 -0.54 7.92 -9.40
N ASP A 75 0.36 6.94 -9.42
CA ASP A 75 1.74 7.20 -9.07
C ASP A 75 2.41 8.18 -10.04
N GLY A 76 3.03 9.21 -9.46
CA GLY A 76 3.65 10.29 -10.22
C GLY A 76 2.72 11.21 -11.03
N MET A 77 1.41 10.95 -11.06
CA MET A 77 0.43 11.77 -11.83
C MET A 77 0.02 13.05 -11.11
N LEU A 78 0.16 13.08 -9.78
CA LEU A 78 -0.19 14.21 -8.94
C LEU A 78 -1.66 14.62 -9.07
N GLU A 79 -2.56 13.64 -9.03
CA GLU A 79 -4.01 13.81 -9.12
C GLU A 79 -4.75 13.47 -7.81
N GLY A 80 -4.01 13.22 -6.74
CA GLY A 80 -4.55 12.74 -5.47
C GLY A 80 -4.50 11.20 -5.34
N PRO A 81 -4.58 10.69 -4.10
CA PRO A 81 -4.57 9.26 -3.80
C PRO A 81 -5.89 8.56 -4.20
N SER A 82 -5.84 7.24 -4.34
CA SER A 82 -7.02 6.41 -4.65
C SER A 82 -7.88 6.14 -3.40
N LEU A 83 -8.52 7.19 -2.87
CA LEU A 83 -9.31 7.13 -1.63
C LEU A 83 -10.38 6.03 -1.66
N ASP A 84 -11.11 5.87 -2.77
CA ASP A 84 -12.15 4.84 -2.88
C ASP A 84 -11.58 3.42 -2.79
N LEU A 85 -10.43 3.18 -3.43
CA LEU A 85 -9.73 1.90 -3.35
C LEU A 85 -9.31 1.58 -1.91
N TYR A 86 -8.70 2.56 -1.22
CA TYR A 86 -8.25 2.37 0.15
C TYR A 86 -9.41 2.19 1.11
N LYS A 87 -10.53 2.87 0.87
CA LYS A 87 -11.77 2.71 1.63
C LYS A 87 -12.28 1.27 1.54
N GLU A 88 -12.40 0.74 0.32
CA GLU A 88 -12.86 -0.64 0.11
C GLU A 88 -11.93 -1.67 0.77
N ILE A 89 -10.60 -1.44 0.78
CA ILE A 89 -9.64 -2.32 1.47
C ILE A 89 -9.89 -2.30 2.98
N LEU A 90 -9.99 -1.11 3.59
CA LEU A 90 -10.22 -0.93 5.02
C LEU A 90 -11.59 -1.46 5.47
N GLU A 91 -12.61 -1.42 4.61
CA GLU A 91 -13.93 -2.00 4.91
C GLU A 91 -13.92 -3.54 4.89
N LYS A 92 -12.97 -4.17 4.19
CA LYS A 92 -12.88 -5.63 4.08
C LYS A 92 -11.82 -6.26 4.97
N THR A 93 -10.95 -5.47 5.60
CA THR A 93 -9.77 -5.98 6.31
C THR A 93 -9.46 -5.13 7.54
N ASP A 94 -8.99 -5.79 8.62
CA ASP A 94 -8.57 -5.13 9.87
C ASP A 94 -7.04 -4.88 9.90
N LEU A 95 -6.40 -4.74 8.75
CA LEU A 95 -4.95 -4.53 8.66
C LEU A 95 -4.57 -3.05 8.69
N HIS A 96 -3.30 -2.80 8.97
CA HIS A 96 -2.66 -1.50 8.87
C HIS A 96 -2.31 -1.21 7.41
N LEU A 97 -3.17 -0.43 6.75
CA LEU A 97 -2.99 -0.02 5.36
C LEU A 97 -2.08 1.21 5.26
N ILE A 98 -1.01 1.08 4.48
CA ILE A 98 -0.13 2.17 4.10
C ILE A 98 -0.45 2.54 2.64
N ALA A 99 -0.99 3.74 2.44
CA ALA A 99 -1.33 4.24 1.12
C ALA A 99 -0.09 4.70 0.35
N SER A 100 -0.04 4.42 -0.95
CA SER A 100 1.08 4.78 -1.83
C SER A 100 0.58 5.16 -3.22
N GLY A 101 1.14 6.22 -3.79
CA GLY A 101 0.80 6.73 -5.13
C GLY A 101 -0.20 7.90 -5.11
N GLY A 102 0.05 8.91 -5.95
CA GLY A 102 -0.88 10.01 -6.20
C GLY A 102 -0.92 11.15 -5.18
N ILE A 103 -0.29 11.02 -4.02
CA ILE A 103 -0.30 12.07 -2.98
C ILE A 103 0.37 13.35 -3.47
N THR A 104 -0.31 14.49 -3.29
CA THR A 104 0.12 15.80 -3.80
C THR A 104 0.18 16.91 -2.77
N SER A 105 -0.62 16.80 -1.72
CA SER A 105 -0.84 17.86 -0.75
C SER A 105 -0.97 17.31 0.67
N VAL A 106 -0.84 18.20 1.66
CA VAL A 106 -1.13 17.88 3.06
C VAL A 106 -2.59 17.50 3.27
N ALA A 107 -3.51 18.07 2.49
CA ALA A 107 -4.93 17.72 2.54
C ALA A 107 -5.18 16.25 2.18
N ASP A 108 -4.40 15.69 1.23
CA ASP A 108 -4.47 14.27 0.90
C ASP A 108 -4.10 13.39 2.11
N LEU A 109 -3.11 13.81 2.92
CA LEU A 109 -2.69 13.09 4.12
C LEU A 109 -3.76 13.13 5.20
N HIS A 110 -4.40 14.28 5.42
CA HIS A 110 -5.55 14.39 6.31
C HIS A 110 -6.70 13.50 5.86
N ALA A 111 -6.99 13.43 4.55
CA ALA A 111 -8.02 12.55 4.01
C ALA A 111 -7.69 11.07 4.24
N LEU A 112 -6.44 10.66 4.02
CA LEU A 112 -5.98 9.29 4.26
C LEU A 112 -6.04 8.91 5.75
N GLN A 113 -5.64 9.83 6.64
CA GLN A 113 -5.72 9.64 8.09
C GLN A 113 -7.18 9.52 8.55
N GLN A 114 -8.07 10.39 8.08
CA GLN A 114 -9.50 10.31 8.39
C GLN A 114 -10.15 9.03 7.88
N LEU A 115 -9.65 8.49 6.76
CA LEU A 115 -10.12 7.22 6.21
C LEU A 115 -9.70 6.02 7.08
N GLY A 116 -8.63 6.14 7.85
CA GLY A 116 -8.09 5.09 8.71
C GLY A 116 -6.82 4.41 8.19
N CYS A 117 -6.14 5.00 7.19
CA CYS A 117 -4.82 4.52 6.79
C CYS A 117 -3.81 4.69 7.93
N GLU A 118 -3.00 3.66 8.19
CA GLU A 118 -1.90 3.68 9.16
C GLU A 118 -0.82 4.70 8.76
N GLY A 119 -0.62 4.87 7.45
CA GLY A 119 0.39 5.77 6.93
C GLY A 119 0.27 6.02 5.44
N ALA A 120 1.19 6.83 4.94
CA ALA A 120 1.24 7.25 3.56
C ALA A 120 2.70 7.34 3.07
N ILE A 121 2.95 6.89 1.83
CA ILE A 121 4.26 6.99 1.18
C ILE A 121 4.22 8.13 0.17
N ILE A 122 5.05 9.15 0.41
CA ILE A 122 5.14 10.34 -0.44
C ILE A 122 6.47 10.29 -1.20
N GLY A 123 6.39 10.26 -2.53
CA GLY A 123 7.56 10.35 -3.41
C GLY A 123 7.64 11.71 -4.10
N LYS A 124 7.15 11.76 -5.33
CA LYS A 124 7.31 12.89 -6.27
C LYS A 124 6.91 14.25 -5.72
N ALA A 125 5.86 14.34 -4.90
CA ALA A 125 5.39 15.62 -4.34
C ALA A 125 6.42 16.32 -3.43
N ILE A 126 7.28 15.57 -2.74
CA ILE A 126 8.40 16.13 -1.97
C ILE A 126 9.49 16.64 -2.93
N TYR A 127 9.85 15.84 -3.94
CA TYR A 127 10.89 16.21 -4.91
C TYR A 127 10.51 17.44 -5.75
N GLU A 128 9.23 17.61 -6.07
CA GLU A 128 8.73 18.79 -6.79
C GLU A 128 8.39 19.98 -5.88
N GLY A 129 8.62 19.85 -4.57
CA GLY A 129 8.38 20.93 -3.60
C GLY A 129 6.91 21.28 -3.40
N LYS A 130 5.98 20.39 -3.78
CA LYS A 130 4.54 20.53 -3.53
C LYS A 130 4.19 20.34 -2.06
N ILE A 131 4.94 19.47 -1.38
CA ILE A 131 4.87 19.27 0.07
C ILE A 131 6.27 19.50 0.63
N LYS A 132 6.39 20.40 1.60
CA LYS A 132 7.64 20.63 2.31
C LYS A 132 7.70 19.76 3.56
N LEU A 133 8.91 19.32 3.92
CA LEU A 133 9.12 18.46 5.10
C LEU A 133 8.62 19.09 6.41
N ASN A 134 8.64 20.42 6.54
CA ASN A 134 8.13 21.11 7.73
C ASN A 134 6.59 21.02 7.84
N GLU A 135 5.87 20.89 6.73
CA GLU A 135 4.42 20.70 6.72
C GLU A 135 4.03 19.29 7.21
N LEU A 136 4.96 18.33 7.17
CA LEU A 136 4.74 16.95 7.61
C LEU A 136 4.96 16.74 9.12
N GLN A 137 5.47 17.74 9.84
CA GLN A 137 5.78 17.60 11.27
C GLN A 137 4.55 17.26 12.12
N GLU A 138 3.34 17.61 11.67
CA GLU A 138 2.10 17.29 12.39
C GLU A 138 1.72 15.79 12.34
N PHE A 139 2.36 15.00 11.46
CA PHE A 139 2.08 13.57 11.28
C PHE A 139 3.16 12.65 11.88
N LEU A 140 4.19 13.21 12.53
CA LEU A 140 5.33 12.49 13.12
C LEU A 140 5.26 12.50 14.65
#